data_AF-A0A7Y5KD63-F1
#
_entry.id   AF-A0A7Y5KD63-F1
#
_cell.length_a   1.000
_cell.length_b   1.000
_cell.length_c   1.000
_cell.angle_alpha   90.00
_cell.angle_beta   90.00
_cell.angle_gamma   90.00
#
_symmetry.space_group_name_H-M   'P 1'
#
loop_
_entity.id
_entity.type
_entity.pdbx_description
1 polymer ?
#
loop_
_entity_poly.entity_id
_entity_poly.type
_entity_poly.pdbx_seq_one_letter_code
_entity_poly.pdbx_strand_id
1 'polypeptide(L)' 'MDANNTSIFDLSVSEKLQLVEDLWDDIAAIPEGIPIHGWQKEELARRKQNFIKNPESGRSWEEVQRRIRNRHGR' A
#
# COMPACT_ATOMS: atom_id res chain seq x y z
N MET A 1 20.79 13.79 28.21
CA MET A 1 20.73 12.96 27.00
C MET A 1 20.03 13.80 25.98
N ASP A 2 20.82 14.51 25.20
CA ASP A 2 20.33 15.58 24.34
C ASP A 2 19.78 14.91 23.09
N ALA A 3 18.45 14.79 23.03
CA ALA A 3 17.78 14.43 21.80
C ALA A 3 18.04 15.57 20.82
N ASN A 4 19.06 15.41 19.96
CA ASN A 4 19.21 16.20 18.75
C ASN A 4 17.88 16.13 18.02
N ASN A 5 17.10 17.20 18.13
CA ASN A 5 15.81 17.34 17.49
C ASN A 5 16.06 17.68 16.01
N THR A 6 16.62 16.72 15.28
CA THR A 6 16.80 16.83 13.84
C THR A 6 15.41 16.84 13.23
N SER A 7 15.05 17.97 12.63
CA SER A 7 13.79 18.11 11.93
C SER A 7 13.71 17.06 10.82
N ILE A 8 12.56 16.42 10.64
CA ILE A 8 12.32 15.48 9.52
C ILE A 8 12.57 16.15 8.16
N PHE A 9 12.49 17.47 8.10
CA PHE A 9 12.76 18.25 6.89
C PHE A 9 14.25 18.35 6.55
N ASP A 10 15.13 18.20 7.55
CA ASP A 10 16.60 18.30 7.41
C ASP A 10 17.25 16.97 7.01
N LEU A 11 16.49 15.87 7.04
CA LEU A 11 16.96 14.55 6.62
C LEU A 11 17.29 14.52 5.12
N SER A 12 18.35 13.78 4.75
CA SER A 12 18.63 13.43 3.36
C SER A 12 17.49 12.61 2.76
N VAL A 13 17.46 12.48 1.43
CA VAL A 13 16.42 11.68 0.74
C VAL A 13 16.45 10.22 1.21
N SER A 14 17.65 9.63 1.37
CA SER A 14 17.79 8.26 1.84
C SER A 14 17.27 8.08 3.27
N GLU A 15 17.57 9.01 4.18
CA GLU A 15 17.06 8.96 5.56
C GLU A 15 15.54 9.17 5.62
N LYS A 16 14.99 10.05 4.78
CA LYS A 16 13.53 10.22 4.66
C LYS A 16 12.86 8.93 4.17
N LEU A 17 13.45 8.26 3.17
CA LEU A 17 12.93 6.99 2.68
C LEU A 17 12.98 5.90 3.76
N GLN A 18 14.10 5.79 4.49
CA GLN A 18 14.20 4.85 5.60
C GLN A 18 13.15 5.14 6.68
N LEU A 19 12.98 6.41 7.06
CA LEU A 19 11.98 6.79 8.05
C LEU A 19 10.55 6.45 7.59
N VAL A 20 10.24 6.62 6.30
CA VAL A 20 8.94 6.24 5.74
C VAL A 20 8.75 4.72 5.79
N GLU A 21 9.79 3.94 5.50
CA GLU A 21 9.77 2.47 5.60
C GLU A 21 9.55 2.01 7.04
N ASP A 22 10.36 2.52 7.98
CA ASP A 22 10.26 2.17 9.41
C ASP A 22 8.87 2.51 9.98
N LEU A 23 8.31 3.67 9.60
CA LEU A 23 6.96 4.07 10.00
C LEU A 23 5.89 3.16 9.36
N TRP A 24 6.10 2.75 8.11
CA TRP A 24 5.18 1.86 7.43
C TRP A 24 5.16 0.46 8.07
N ASP A 25 6.32 -0.05 8.47
CA ASP A 25 6.45 -1.32 9.19
C ASP A 25 5.77 -1.26 10.57
N ASP A 26 5.93 -0.16 11.31
CA ASP A 26 5.24 0.05 12.59
C ASP A 26 3.72 0.09 12.45
N ILE A 27 3.21 0.82 11.45
CA ILE A 27 1.76 0.84 11.15
C ILE A 27 1.27 -0.57 10.78
N ALA A 28 2.03 -1.31 9.98
CA ALA A 28 1.68 -2.66 9.55
C ALA A 28 1.70 -3.67 10.71
N ALA A 29 2.50 -3.41 11.76
CA ALA A 29 2.58 -4.27 12.95
C ALA A 29 1.32 -4.18 13.84
N ILE A 30 0.46 -3.16 13.67
CA ILE A 30 -0.76 -2.95 14.46
C ILE A 30 -2.00 -2.91 13.55
N PRO A 31 -2.36 -4.04 12.92
CA PRO A 31 -3.46 -4.08 11.95
C PRO A 31 -4.83 -3.76 12.57
N GLU A 32 -5.01 -3.98 13.88
CA GLU A 32 -6.26 -3.71 14.59
C GLU A 32 -6.52 -2.20 14.79
N GLY A 33 -5.50 -1.37 14.66
CA GLY A 33 -5.60 0.09 14.80
C GLY A 33 -6.27 0.79 13.61
N ILE A 34 -6.39 0.10 12.47
CA ILE A 34 -6.96 0.66 11.25
C ILE A 34 -8.44 0.25 11.14
N PRO A 35 -9.40 1.17 11.33
CA PRO A 35 -10.82 0.81 11.30
C PRO A 35 -11.24 0.37 9.89
N ILE A 36 -11.81 -0.83 9.79
CA ILE A 36 -12.45 -1.30 8.57
C ILE A 36 -13.94 -0.95 8.62
N HIS A 37 -14.34 0.02 7.81
CA HIS A 37 -15.72 0.45 7.72
C HIS A 37 -16.62 -0.59 7.05
N GLY A 38 -17.91 -0.61 7.41
CA GLY A 38 -18.89 -1.55 6.84
C GLY A 38 -18.94 -1.52 5.31
N TRP A 39 -18.93 -0.32 4.72
CA TRP A 39 -18.96 -0.14 3.27
C TRP A 39 -17.77 -0.78 2.55
N GLN A 40 -16.59 -0.87 3.19
CA GLN A 40 -15.42 -1.52 2.60
C GLN A 40 -15.63 -3.03 2.52
N LYS A 41 -16.25 -3.62 3.54
CA LYS A 41 -16.61 -5.04 3.56
C LYS A 41 -17.66 -5.36 2.50
N GLU A 42 -18.67 -4.49 2.37
CA GLU A 42 -19.72 -4.59 1.34
C GLU A 42 -19.12 -4.51 -0.07
N GLU A 43 -18.21 -3.56 -0.30
CA GLU A 43 -17.54 -3.41 -1.59
C GLU A 43 -16.66 -4.62 -1.94
N LEU A 44 -15.93 -5.18 -0.95
CA LEU A 44 -15.17 -6.42 -1.14
C LEU A 44 -16.08 -7.60 -1.49
N ALA A 45 -17.21 -7.75 -0.81
CA ALA A 45 -18.19 -8.79 -1.10
C ALA A 45 -18.76 -8.65 -2.52
N ARG A 46 -19.11 -7.43 -2.93
CA ARG A 46 -19.60 -7.13 -4.28
C ARG A 46 -18.56 -7.47 -5.36
N ARG A 47 -17.30 -7.06 -5.17
CA ARG A 47 -16.20 -7.37 -6.12
C ARG A 47 -15.95 -8.88 -6.22
N LYS A 48 -15.96 -9.59 -5.09
CA LYS A 48 -15.81 -11.05 -5.06
C LYS A 48 -16.92 -11.75 -5.85
N GLN A 49 -18.18 -11.34 -5.66
CA GLN A 49 -19.31 -11.91 -6.40
C GLN A 49 -19.20 -11.64 -7.90
N ASN A 50 -18.78 -10.45 -8.30
CA ASN A 50 -18.56 -10.13 -9.71
C ASN A 50 -17.46 -10.99 -10.34
N PHE A 51 -16.36 -11.21 -9.61
CA PHE A 51 -15.28 -12.07 -10.07
C PHE A 51 -15.73 -13.53 -10.20
N ILE A 52 -16.49 -14.06 -9.25
CA ILE A 52 -17.03 -15.44 -9.34
C ILE A 52 -17.94 -15.60 -10.57
N LYS A 53 -18.76 -14.58 -10.88
CA LYS A 53 -19.64 -14.60 -12.06
C LYS A 53 -18.88 -14.43 -13.38
N ASN A 54 -17.75 -13.73 -13.36
CA ASN A 54 -16.93 -13.47 -14.54
C ASN A 54 -15.43 -13.54 -14.18
N PRO A 55 -14.84 -14.75 -14.15
CA PRO A 55 -13.44 -14.93 -13.76
C PRO A 55 -12.45 -14.16 -14.65
N GLU A 56 -12.77 -13.97 -15.93
CA GLU A 56 -11.97 -13.22 -16.90
C GLU A 56 -11.91 -11.71 -16.62
N SER A 57 -12.71 -11.21 -15.67
CA SER A 57 -12.61 -9.83 -15.18
C SER A 57 -11.36 -9.58 -14.33
N GLY A 58 -10.75 -10.65 -13.79
CA GLY A 58 -9.47 -10.57 -13.10
C GLY A 58 -8.30 -10.37 -14.06
N ARG A 59 -7.17 -9.96 -13.49
CA ARG A 59 -5.87 -9.95 -14.15
C ARG A 59 -4.89 -10.65 -13.25
N SER A 60 -4.00 -11.44 -13.81
CA SER A 60 -2.88 -11.99 -13.03
C SER A 60 -1.96 -10.85 -12.59
N TRP A 61 -1.19 -11.08 -11.52
CA TRP A 61 -0.23 -10.07 -11.07
C TRP A 61 0.82 -9.77 -12.15
N GLU A 62 1.27 -10.82 -12.84
CA GLU A 62 2.24 -10.74 -13.95
C GLU A 62 1.70 -9.89 -15.11
N GLU A 63 0.41 -10.02 -15.45
CA GLU A 63 -0.25 -9.19 -16.46
C GLU A 63 -0.31 -7.72 -16.06
N VAL A 64 -0.64 -7.44 -14.79
CA VAL A 64 -0.66 -6.08 -14.25
C VAL A 64 0.74 -5.46 -14.29
N GLN A 65 1.75 -6.19 -13.82
CA GLN A 65 3.16 -5.75 -13.85
C GLN A 65 3.64 -5.50 -15.28
N ARG A 66 3.33 -6.40 -16.21
CA ARG A 66 3.68 -6.23 -17.64
C ARG A 66 3.04 -4.96 -18.20
N ARG A 67 1.76 -4.72 -17.91
CA ARG A 67 1.05 -3.51 -18.35
C ARG A 67 1.67 -2.24 -17.79
N ILE A 68 2.00 -2.20 -16.50
CA ILE A 68 2.59 -1.01 -15.85
C ILE A 68 3.97 -0.72 -16.43
N ARG A 69 4.83 -1.75 -16.53
CA ARG A 69 6.16 -1.60 -17.14
C ARG A 69 6.08 -1.16 -18.59
N ASN A 70 5.16 -1.69 -19.39
CA ASN A 70 4.99 -1.24 -20.78
C ASN A 70 4.49 0.22 -20.89
N ARG A 71 3.78 0.73 -19.88
CA ARG A 71 3.26 2.11 -19.87
C ARG A 71 4.29 3.14 -19.38
N HIS A 72 5.16 2.76 -18.45
CA HIS A 72 6.08 3.68 -17.77
C HIS A 72 7.57 3.34 -17.91
N GLY A 73 7.90 2.20 -18.52
CA GLY A 73 9.27 1.80 -18.83
C GLY A 73 9.79 2.51 -20.07
N ARG A 74 10.25 3.75 -19.88
CA ARG A 74 11.39 4.31 -20.61
C ARG A 74 12.48 4.62 -19.61
#